data_AF-A0A7R9ZWY3-F1
#
_entry.id   AF-A0A7R9ZWY3-F1
#
_cell.length_a   1.000
_cell.length_b   1.000
_cell.length_c   1.000
_cell.angle_alpha   90.00
_cell.angle_beta   90.00
_cell.angle_gamma   90.00
#
_symmetry.space_group_name_H-M   'P 1'
#
loop_
_entity.id
_entity.type
_entity.pdbx_description
1 polymer ?
#
loop_
_entity_poly.entity_id
_entity_poly.type
_entity_poly.pdbx_seq_one_letter_code
_entity_poly.pdbx_strand_id
1 'polypeptide(L)'
;PEFEGAYLGYGPKSKVAWLDSAAKLAESDPLFHYQQCIKTLGTILLPAAREVLQLRPGAQTSGTLLRMPLAAHEELAQEPLSEEEVQKGWVEKHLDFVQRRCLCMIYTIDTLGGVIELYPRADTYEQPMAIPIAKGKLLVFRHDLMGYAYMANSACDLAFQSWLMEEPQVLSLGRLEGDQGALEAIF
;
A
#
# COMPACT_ATOMS: atom_id res chain seq x y z
N PRO A 1 -10.33 -9.30 -8.07
CA PRO A 1 -9.79 -9.86 -6.82
C PRO A 1 -10.36 -9.14 -5.60
N GLU A 2 -10.88 -9.88 -4.64
CA GLU A 2 -11.28 -9.37 -3.31
C GLU A 2 -10.16 -8.56 -2.63
N PHE A 3 -8.91 -8.86 -2.99
CA PHE A 3 -7.69 -8.21 -2.52
C PHE A 3 -7.44 -6.80 -3.09
N GLU A 4 -8.07 -6.41 -4.19
CA GLU A 4 -7.82 -5.10 -4.82
C GLU A 4 -8.29 -3.93 -3.95
N GLY A 5 -9.36 -4.10 -3.17
CA GLY A 5 -9.89 -3.01 -2.33
C GLY A 5 -8.87 -2.47 -1.33
N ALA A 6 -8.05 -3.34 -0.73
CA ALA A 6 -7.03 -2.90 0.24
C ALA A 6 -5.91 -2.08 -0.40
N TYR A 7 -5.61 -2.35 -1.68
CA TYR A 7 -4.61 -1.58 -2.41
C TYR A 7 -5.24 -0.32 -3.01
N LEU A 8 -6.39 -0.43 -3.68
CA LEU A 8 -6.90 0.57 -4.61
C LEU A 8 -7.91 1.54 -4.01
N GLY A 9 -8.31 1.30 -2.77
CA GLY A 9 -9.32 2.09 -2.09
C GLY A 9 -10.74 1.71 -2.52
N TYR A 10 -11.69 2.61 -2.27
CA TYR A 10 -13.11 2.41 -2.56
C TYR A 10 -13.43 2.63 -4.04
N GLY A 11 -14.35 1.81 -4.57
CA GLY A 11 -14.87 1.91 -5.94
C GLY A 11 -13.79 1.98 -7.02
N PRO A 12 -12.77 1.11 -7.01
CA PRO A 12 -11.64 1.26 -7.91
C PRO A 12 -12.10 1.07 -9.37
N LYS A 13 -11.93 2.12 -10.18
CA LYS A 13 -12.11 2.08 -11.65
C LYS A 13 -10.76 2.13 -12.33
N SER A 14 -9.86 1.25 -11.91
CA SER A 14 -8.46 1.28 -12.35
C SER A 14 -7.92 -0.12 -12.60
N LYS A 15 -7.13 -0.28 -13.65
CA LYS A 15 -6.25 -1.42 -13.86
C LYS A 15 -4.87 -1.12 -13.30
N VAL A 16 -4.19 -2.18 -12.87
CA VAL A 16 -2.95 -2.05 -12.11
C VAL A 16 -1.89 -3.06 -12.53
N ALA A 17 -0.63 -2.68 -12.37
CA ALA A 17 0.52 -3.56 -12.62
C ALA A 17 1.57 -3.36 -11.52
N TRP A 18 2.06 -4.45 -10.94
CA TRP A 18 3.17 -4.41 -10.00
C TRP A 18 4.50 -4.28 -10.75
N LEU A 19 5.33 -3.32 -10.35
CA LEU A 19 6.63 -3.08 -10.98
C LEU A 19 7.80 -3.83 -10.32
N ASP A 20 7.55 -4.59 -9.25
CA ASP A 20 8.62 -5.33 -8.56
C ASP A 20 8.69 -6.82 -8.93
N SER A 21 7.68 -7.36 -9.62
CA SER A 21 7.68 -8.76 -10.04
C SER A 21 8.27 -8.91 -11.46
N ALA A 22 9.45 -9.52 -11.53
CA ALA A 22 9.99 -10.27 -12.67
C ALA A 22 10.64 -9.52 -13.86
N ALA A 23 10.38 -8.24 -14.11
CA ALA A 23 11.20 -7.45 -15.04
C ALA A 23 11.83 -6.30 -14.27
N LYS A 24 13.13 -6.39 -13.94
CA LYS A 24 13.88 -5.20 -13.58
C LYS A 24 13.70 -4.25 -14.76
N LEU A 25 12.93 -3.17 -14.56
CA LEU A 25 12.84 -2.10 -15.54
C LEU A 25 14.28 -1.76 -15.89
N ALA A 26 14.62 -1.85 -17.18
CA ALA A 26 15.95 -1.49 -17.62
C ALA A 26 16.21 -0.04 -17.21
N GLU A 27 17.45 0.34 -16.95
CA GLU A 27 17.77 1.75 -16.62
C GLU A 27 17.36 2.72 -17.74
N SER A 28 17.21 2.21 -18.96
CA SER A 28 16.70 2.96 -20.11
C SER A 28 15.18 3.14 -20.13
N ASP A 29 14.42 2.44 -19.29
CA ASP A 29 12.96 2.57 -19.24
C ASP A 29 12.57 3.88 -18.52
N PRO A 30 11.75 4.74 -19.13
CA PRO A 30 11.29 5.98 -18.50
C PRO A 30 10.62 5.77 -17.13
N LEU A 31 9.96 4.63 -16.92
CA LEU A 31 9.31 4.28 -15.65
C LEU A 31 10.30 3.98 -14.54
N PHE A 32 11.53 3.56 -14.87
CA PHE A 32 12.58 3.28 -13.90
C PHE A 32 12.88 4.53 -13.05
N HIS A 33 12.99 5.70 -13.69
CA HIS A 33 13.27 6.96 -13.00
C HIS A 33 12.20 7.28 -11.95
N TYR A 34 10.93 7.18 -12.34
CA TYR A 34 9.82 7.45 -11.43
C TYR A 34 9.72 6.44 -10.29
N GLN A 35 10.03 5.15 -10.54
CA GLN A 35 10.08 4.13 -9.50
C GLN A 35 11.20 4.45 -8.49
N GLN A 36 12.38 4.86 -8.96
CA GLN A 36 13.48 5.27 -8.09
C GLN A 36 13.14 6.52 -7.27
N CYS A 37 12.44 7.49 -7.86
CA CYS A 37 11.99 8.69 -7.14
C CYS A 37 11.07 8.32 -5.96
N ILE A 38 10.11 7.42 -6.15
CA ILE A 38 9.21 6.97 -5.08
C ILE A 38 9.94 6.18 -4.01
N LYS A 39 10.84 5.27 -4.41
CA LYS A 39 11.66 4.49 -3.46
C LYS A 39 12.53 5.42 -2.62
N THR A 40 13.21 6.38 -3.27
CA THR A 40 14.06 7.39 -2.60
C THR A 40 13.25 8.25 -1.64
N LEU A 41 12.07 8.72 -2.06
CA LEU A 41 11.17 9.49 -1.21
C LEU A 41 10.72 8.65 -0.01
N GLY A 42 10.36 7.39 -0.20
CA GLY A 42 10.03 6.47 0.89
C GLY A 42 11.15 6.38 1.92
N THR A 43 12.41 6.26 1.48
CA THR A 43 13.58 6.27 2.36
C THR A 43 13.74 7.60 3.10
N ILE A 44 13.58 8.74 2.41
CA ILE A 44 13.66 10.07 3.02
C ILE A 44 12.57 10.29 4.07
N LEU A 45 11.39 9.69 3.90
CA LEU A 45 10.28 9.81 4.84
C LEU A 45 10.45 8.94 6.10
N LEU A 46 11.38 7.97 6.14
CA LEU A 46 11.54 7.06 7.29
C LEU A 46 11.79 7.79 8.62
N PRO A 47 12.70 8.77 8.73
CA PRO A 47 12.93 9.48 9.99
C PRO A 47 11.68 10.28 10.42
N ALA A 48 11.05 11.00 9.48
CA ALA A 48 9.84 11.78 9.77
C ALA A 48 8.66 10.87 10.18
N ALA A 49 8.51 9.70 9.55
CA ALA A 49 7.49 8.73 9.92
C ALA A 49 7.67 8.24 11.38
N ARG A 50 8.92 8.06 11.83
CA ARG A 50 9.23 7.67 13.22
C ARG A 50 9.02 8.78 14.22
N GLU A 51 9.60 9.95 13.95
CA GLU A 51 9.69 11.04 14.91
C GLU A 51 8.41 11.88 14.96
N VAL A 52 7.78 12.13 13.82
CA VAL A 52 6.62 13.02 13.70
C VAL A 52 5.32 12.22 13.73
N LEU A 53 5.25 11.13 12.96
CA LEU A 53 4.02 10.35 12.82
C LEU A 53 3.91 9.20 13.83
N GLN A 54 4.95 8.99 14.64
CA GLN A 54 5.04 7.95 15.67
C GLN A 54 4.82 6.53 15.11
N LEU A 55 5.17 6.31 13.85
CA LEU A 55 5.12 5.02 13.18
C LEU A 55 6.42 4.26 13.37
N ARG A 56 6.39 2.93 13.23
CA ARG A 56 7.60 2.09 13.18
C ARG A 56 7.77 1.47 11.79
N PRO A 57 8.06 2.28 10.76
CA PRO A 57 8.20 1.77 9.41
C PRO A 57 9.42 0.85 9.32
N GLY A 58 9.24 -0.25 8.59
CA GLY A 58 10.34 -1.09 8.16
C GLY A 58 11.30 -0.35 7.23
N ALA A 59 12.49 -0.91 7.05
CA ALA A 59 13.55 -0.30 6.24
C ALA A 59 13.21 -0.19 4.74
N GLN A 60 12.19 -0.91 4.26
CA GLN A 60 11.82 -0.98 2.86
C GLN A 60 10.37 -0.53 2.66
N THR A 61 10.15 0.22 1.58
CA THR A 61 8.80 0.44 1.05
C THR A 61 8.23 -0.88 0.55
N SER A 62 6.91 -1.02 0.57
CA SER A 62 6.25 -2.09 -0.17
C SER A 62 6.53 -1.94 -1.67
N GLY A 63 6.04 -2.92 -2.44
CA GLY A 63 6.10 -2.80 -3.89
C GLY A 63 5.49 -1.50 -4.44
N THR A 64 5.92 -1.11 -5.64
CA THR A 64 5.39 -0.01 -6.44
C THR A 64 4.36 -0.56 -7.43
N LEU A 65 3.16 -0.02 -7.33
CA LEU A 65 2.04 -0.32 -8.19
C LEU A 65 1.86 0.81 -9.20
N LEU A 66 1.81 0.45 -10.48
CA LEU A 66 1.35 1.32 -11.56
C LEU A 66 -0.16 1.25 -11.65
N ARG A 67 -0.81 2.41 -11.70
CA ARG A 67 -2.26 2.56 -11.75
C ARG A 67 -2.68 3.36 -12.97
N MET A 68 -3.67 2.84 -13.70
CA MET A 68 -4.32 3.49 -14.82
C MET A 68 -5.84 3.31 -14.74
N PRO A 69 -6.64 4.27 -15.23
CA PRO A 69 -8.08 4.14 -15.34
C PRO A 69 -8.48 2.96 -16.23
N LEU A 70 -9.58 2.33 -15.87
CA LEU A 70 -10.22 1.30 -16.69
C LEU A 70 -11.01 1.97 -17.82
N ALA A 71 -10.90 1.46 -19.05
CA ALA A 71 -11.73 1.96 -20.14
C ALA A 71 -13.20 1.61 -19.90
N ALA A 72 -14.14 2.42 -20.39
CA ALA A 72 -15.59 2.24 -20.15
C ALA A 72 -16.17 0.89 -20.62
N HIS A 73 -15.46 0.18 -21.49
CA HIS A 73 -15.86 -1.12 -22.05
C HIS A 73 -14.98 -2.28 -21.56
N GLU A 74 -13.97 -2.00 -20.74
CA GLU A 74 -13.17 -3.03 -20.10
C GLU A 74 -13.90 -3.44 -18.81
N GLU A 75 -14.45 -4.66 -18.77
CA GLU A 75 -14.88 -5.27 -17.52
C GLU A 75 -13.70 -6.01 -16.92
N LEU A 76 -13.34 -5.69 -15.67
CA LEU A 76 -12.41 -6.52 -14.91
C LEU A 76 -13.18 -7.74 -14.43
N ALA A 77 -13.12 -8.83 -15.19
CA ALA A 77 -13.48 -10.14 -14.69
C ALA A 77 -12.51 -10.47 -13.55
N GLN A 78 -13.02 -10.46 -12.32
CA GLN A 78 -12.23 -10.84 -11.17
C GLN A 78 -12.05 -12.35 -11.19
N GLU A 79 -10.89 -12.80 -11.64
CA GLU A 79 -10.55 -14.22 -11.57
C GLU A 79 -10.28 -14.60 -10.10
N PRO A 80 -10.84 -15.73 -9.61
CA PRO A 80 -10.50 -16.26 -8.31
C PRO A 80 -9.01 -16.65 -8.27
N LEU A 81 -8.40 -16.59 -7.08
CA LEU A 81 -7.02 -17.07 -6.92
C LEU A 81 -6.91 -18.53 -7.36
N SER A 82 -5.86 -18.83 -8.11
CA SER A 82 -5.48 -20.21 -8.40
C SER A 82 -4.94 -20.89 -7.15
N GLU A 83 -5.05 -22.22 -7.07
CA GLU A 83 -4.47 -23.00 -5.97
C GLU A 83 -2.96 -22.77 -5.83
N GLU A 84 -2.26 -22.57 -6.94
CA GLU A 84 -0.83 -22.24 -6.93
C GLU A 84 -0.53 -20.92 -6.23
N GLU A 85 -1.36 -19.89 -6.41
CA GLU A 85 -1.20 -18.60 -5.76
C GLU A 85 -1.47 -18.70 -4.26
N VAL A 86 -2.48 -19.47 -3.87
CA VAL A 86 -2.73 -19.78 -2.47
C VAL A 86 -1.51 -20.48 -1.86
N GLN A 87 -0.97 -21.50 -2.53
CA GLN A 87 0.22 -22.23 -2.07
C GLN A 87 1.49 -21.35 -2.04
N LYS A 88 1.59 -20.34 -2.92
CA LYS A 88 2.68 -19.33 -2.94
C LYS A 88 2.53 -18.28 -1.82
N GLY A 89 1.54 -18.42 -0.95
CA GLY A 89 1.32 -17.58 0.22
C GLY A 89 0.77 -16.19 -0.10
N TRP A 90 0.01 -16.04 -1.19
CA TRP A 90 -0.52 -14.74 -1.60
C TRP A 90 -1.54 -14.18 -0.60
N VAL A 91 -2.30 -15.05 0.06
CA VAL A 91 -3.27 -14.65 1.09
C VAL A 91 -2.56 -14.06 2.30
N GLU A 92 -1.52 -14.73 2.79
CA GLU A 92 -0.70 -14.29 3.92
C GLU A 92 0.00 -12.98 3.61
N LYS A 93 0.57 -12.83 2.40
CA LYS A 93 1.17 -11.57 1.96
C LYS A 93 0.16 -10.43 1.92
N HIS A 94 -1.06 -10.71 1.47
CA HIS A 94 -2.11 -9.70 1.46
C HIS A 94 -2.55 -9.33 2.88
N LEU A 95 -2.75 -10.30 3.77
CA LEU A 95 -3.11 -10.04 5.16
C LEU A 95 -2.01 -9.25 5.88
N ASP A 96 -0.74 -9.60 5.67
CA ASP A 96 0.43 -8.87 6.17
C ASP A 96 0.43 -7.42 5.65
N PHE A 97 0.17 -7.23 4.35
CA PHE A 97 0.01 -5.89 3.77
C PHE A 97 -1.14 -5.11 4.43
N VAL A 98 -2.31 -5.74 4.57
CA VAL A 98 -3.48 -5.10 5.16
C VAL A 98 -3.17 -4.64 6.59
N GLN A 99 -2.53 -5.49 7.38
CA GLN A 99 -2.24 -5.19 8.78
C GLN A 99 -1.16 -4.13 8.97
N ARG A 100 -0.17 -4.08 8.07
CA ARG A 100 1.04 -3.27 8.27
C ARG A 100 1.12 -2.02 7.41
N ARG A 101 0.20 -1.79 6.48
CA ARG A 101 0.23 -0.57 5.65
C ARG A 101 -0.05 0.66 6.53
N CYS A 102 0.90 1.60 6.61
CA CYS A 102 0.74 2.80 7.44
C CYS A 102 0.62 4.05 6.59
N LEU A 103 1.57 4.28 5.67
CA LEU A 103 1.51 5.42 4.75
C LEU A 103 1.28 4.95 3.33
N CYS A 104 0.41 5.65 2.61
CA CYS A 104 0.24 5.49 1.17
C CYS A 104 0.81 6.73 0.47
N MET A 105 1.59 6.50 -0.58
CA MET A 105 2.17 7.52 -1.44
C MET A 105 1.61 7.33 -2.83
N ILE A 106 0.95 8.36 -3.37
CA ILE A 106 0.42 8.38 -4.73
C ILE A 106 1.09 9.51 -5.48
N TYR A 107 1.88 9.18 -6.50
CA TYR A 107 2.53 10.14 -7.38
C TYR A 107 1.86 10.14 -8.75
N THR A 108 1.22 11.24 -9.10
CA THR A 108 0.51 11.40 -10.37
C THR A 108 1.47 11.82 -11.48
N ILE A 109 1.81 10.89 -12.37
CA ILE A 109 2.77 11.09 -13.47
C ILE A 109 2.12 11.90 -14.59
N ASP A 110 0.90 11.55 -14.98
CA ASP A 110 0.15 12.24 -16.01
C ASP A 110 -1.34 12.23 -15.67
N THR A 111 -2.01 13.37 -15.90
CA THR A 111 -3.43 13.53 -15.58
C THR A 111 -3.99 14.76 -16.27
N LEU A 112 -5.30 14.73 -16.57
CA LEU A 112 -6.08 15.93 -16.94
C LEU A 112 -6.89 16.46 -15.74
N GLY A 113 -6.55 16.02 -14.53
CA GLY A 113 -7.25 16.31 -13.28
C GLY A 113 -8.02 15.10 -12.75
N GLY A 114 -8.79 15.35 -11.70
CA GLY A 114 -9.47 14.33 -10.94
C GLY A 114 -9.43 14.68 -9.46
N VAL A 115 -9.85 13.74 -8.63
CA VAL A 115 -9.90 13.92 -7.18
C VAL A 115 -9.49 12.63 -6.48
N ILE A 116 -8.71 12.77 -5.41
CA ILE A 116 -8.57 11.72 -4.39
C ILE A 116 -9.40 12.15 -3.19
N GLU A 117 -10.43 11.35 -2.88
CA GLU A 117 -11.18 11.51 -1.65
C GLU A 117 -10.53 10.68 -0.55
N LEU A 118 -10.29 11.29 0.61
CA LEU A 118 -9.83 10.62 1.82
C LEU A 118 -11.00 10.51 2.79
N TYR A 119 -11.20 9.32 3.33
CA TYR A 119 -12.25 9.00 4.29
C TYR A 119 -11.60 8.59 5.61
N PRO A 120 -11.55 9.49 6.59
CA PRO A 120 -11.08 9.16 7.93
C PRO A 120 -11.87 8.01 8.53
N ARG A 121 -11.23 7.21 9.38
CA ARG A 121 -11.94 6.18 10.14
C ARG A 121 -13.01 6.82 11.01
N ALA A 122 -14.13 6.12 11.18
CA ALA A 122 -15.30 6.60 11.91
C ALA A 122 -15.01 7.02 13.37
N ASP A 123 -13.95 6.51 13.99
CA ASP A 123 -13.54 6.80 15.36
C ASP A 123 -12.70 8.09 15.51
N THR A 124 -12.25 8.69 14.41
CA THR A 124 -11.48 9.94 14.43
C THR A 124 -12.35 11.19 14.49
N TYR A 125 -13.65 11.07 14.20
CA TYR A 125 -14.60 12.19 14.06
C TYR A 125 -14.20 13.25 13.01
N GLU A 126 -13.21 12.96 12.16
CA GLU A 126 -12.78 13.83 11.08
C GLU A 126 -13.74 13.71 9.88
N GLN A 127 -13.83 14.78 9.08
CA GLN A 127 -14.69 14.80 7.90
C GLN A 127 -13.93 14.29 6.67
N PRO A 128 -14.61 13.59 5.74
CA PRO A 128 -14.03 13.27 4.44
C PRO A 128 -13.54 14.52 3.72
N MET A 129 -12.43 14.38 2.99
CA MET A 129 -11.84 15.48 2.24
C MET A 129 -11.52 15.09 0.80
N ALA A 130 -11.73 16.03 -0.12
CA ALA A 130 -11.45 15.87 -1.54
C ALA A 130 -10.19 16.67 -1.91
N ILE A 131 -9.17 15.97 -2.42
CA ILE A 131 -7.91 16.57 -2.83
C ILE A 131 -7.84 16.53 -4.36
N PRO A 132 -7.77 17.69 -5.05
CA PRO A 132 -7.61 17.70 -6.49
C PRO A 132 -6.25 17.13 -6.88
N ILE A 133 -6.23 16.23 -7.86
CA ILE A 133 -4.97 15.70 -8.39
C ILE A 133 -4.49 16.57 -9.55
N ALA A 134 -3.18 16.70 -9.67
CA ALA A 134 -2.53 17.37 -10.77
C ALA A 134 -1.22 16.67 -11.12
N LYS A 135 -0.75 16.91 -12.35
CA LYS A 135 0.49 16.31 -12.87
C LYS A 135 1.69 16.68 -12.00
N GLY A 136 2.53 15.68 -11.71
CA GLY A 136 3.74 15.85 -10.91
C GLY A 136 3.46 16.10 -9.43
N LYS A 137 2.25 15.83 -8.94
CA LYS A 137 1.92 15.93 -7.51
C LYS A 137 2.08 14.58 -6.83
N LEU A 138 2.62 14.65 -5.62
CA LEU A 138 2.72 13.55 -4.68
C LEU A 138 1.73 13.80 -3.55
N LEU A 139 0.83 12.84 -3.32
CA LEU A 139 0.01 12.78 -2.14
C LEU A 139 0.57 11.72 -1.18
N VAL A 140 0.73 12.09 0.09
CA VAL A 140 1.13 11.17 1.16
C VAL A 140 0.10 11.28 2.29
N PHE A 141 -0.44 10.15 2.74
CA PHE A 141 -1.43 10.12 3.82
C PHE A 141 -1.33 8.84 4.65
N ARG A 142 -1.90 8.89 5.86
CA ARG A 142 -2.00 7.75 6.78
C ARG A 142 -3.10 6.80 6.36
N HIS A 143 -2.73 5.76 5.64
CA HIS A 143 -3.62 4.73 5.11
C HIS A 143 -4.20 3.82 6.21
N ASP A 144 -3.55 3.78 7.37
CA ASP A 144 -4.06 3.10 8.56
C ASP A 144 -5.14 3.90 9.30
N LEU A 145 -5.19 5.22 9.10
CA LEU A 145 -6.21 6.11 9.68
C LEU A 145 -7.29 6.53 8.68
N MET A 146 -7.05 6.36 7.38
CA MET A 146 -7.93 6.84 6.33
C MET A 146 -8.04 5.82 5.20
N GLY A 147 -9.27 5.51 4.79
CA GLY A 147 -9.54 4.96 3.47
C GLY A 147 -9.46 6.04 2.40
N TYR A 148 -9.48 5.67 1.13
CA TYR A 148 -9.47 6.63 0.04
C TYR A 148 -10.22 6.12 -1.20
N ALA A 149 -10.60 7.04 -2.10
CA ALA A 149 -11.07 6.74 -3.45
C ALA A 149 -10.29 7.60 -4.45
N TYR A 150 -9.81 6.99 -5.53
CA TYR A 150 -9.10 7.68 -6.60
C TYR A 150 -10.01 7.80 -7.83
N MET A 151 -10.37 9.04 -8.18
CA MET A 151 -11.27 9.35 -9.28
C MET A 151 -10.52 10.15 -10.34
N ALA A 152 -10.04 9.45 -11.37
CA ALA A 152 -9.44 10.07 -12.55
C ALA A 152 -10.51 10.71 -13.44
N ASN A 153 -10.18 11.84 -14.06
CA ASN A 153 -11.05 12.49 -15.06
C ASN A 153 -10.68 12.15 -16.52
N SER A 154 -9.59 11.41 -16.74
CA SER A 154 -9.09 11.04 -18.06
C SER A 154 -8.81 9.55 -18.14
N ALA A 155 -8.89 8.94 -19.32
CA ALA A 155 -8.44 7.56 -19.55
C ALA A 155 -6.91 7.44 -19.63
N CYS A 156 -6.21 8.56 -19.86
CA CYS A 156 -4.75 8.63 -19.95
C CYS A 156 -4.09 8.88 -18.58
N ASP A 157 -4.86 8.85 -17.50
CA ASP A 157 -4.34 9.05 -16.15
C ASP A 157 -3.30 7.98 -15.81
N LEU A 158 -2.18 8.41 -15.25
CA LEU A 158 -1.07 7.53 -14.89
C LEU A 158 -0.56 7.93 -13.51
N ALA A 159 -0.64 7.00 -12.56
CA ALA A 159 -0.14 7.22 -11.22
C ALA A 159 0.70 6.03 -10.74
N PHE A 160 1.70 6.33 -9.95
CA PHE A 160 2.40 5.35 -9.16
C PHE A 160 1.94 5.40 -7.72
N GLN A 161 1.90 4.22 -7.12
CA GLN A 161 1.42 4.03 -5.78
C GLN A 161 2.38 3.10 -5.02
N SER A 162 2.77 3.50 -3.82
CA SER A 162 3.61 2.68 -2.94
C SER A 162 3.25 2.96 -1.48
N TRP A 163 3.69 2.09 -0.59
CA TRP A 163 3.38 2.19 0.84
C TRP A 163 4.63 2.07 1.70
N LEU A 164 4.61 2.77 2.83
CA LEU A 164 5.49 2.44 3.94
C LEU A 164 4.72 1.51 4.87
N MET A 165 5.33 0.35 5.12
CA MET A 165 4.78 -0.68 5.99
C MET A 165 5.47 -0.63 7.35
N GLU A 166 4.72 -0.90 8.41
CA GLU A 166 5.26 -1.16 9.73
C GLU A 166 6.21 -2.37 9.73
N GLU A 167 7.17 -2.39 10.66
CA GLU A 167 8.06 -3.55 10.84
C GLU A 167 7.24 -4.82 11.13
N PRO A 168 7.61 -5.98 10.55
CA PRO A 168 6.93 -7.23 10.85
C PRO A 168 7.03 -7.50 12.35
N GLN A 169 5.94 -7.94 12.97
CA GLN A 169 5.99 -8.39 14.36
C GLN A 169 6.78 -9.69 14.43
N VAL A 170 8.02 -9.62 14.89
CA VAL A 170 8.85 -10.80 15.14
C VAL A 170 8.38 -11.39 16.47
N LEU A 171 7.66 -12.51 16.41
CA LEU A 171 7.35 -13.31 17.60
C LEU A 171 8.66 -13.84 18.18
N SER A 172 9.20 -13.17 19.19
CA SER A 172 10.28 -13.72 20.00
C SER A 172 9.68 -14.75 20.94
N LEU A 173 9.99 -16.03 20.75
CA LEU A 173 9.76 -17.05 21.77
C LEU A 173 10.66 -16.70 22.95
N GLY A 174 10.10 -15.99 23.93
CA GLY A 174 10.76 -15.79 25.22
C GLY A 174 11.12 -17.15 25.80
N ARG A 175 12.35 -17.29 26.28
CA ARG A 175 12.82 -18.51 26.93
C ARG A 175 11.89 -18.81 28.10
N LEU A 176 11.05 -19.83 27.94
CA LEU A 176 10.16 -20.31 28.99
C LEU A 176 11.03 -21.13 29.95
N GLU A 177 11.65 -20.45 30.92
CA GLU A 177 12.29 -21.12 32.05
C GLU A 177 11.16 -21.64 32.95
N GLY A 178 10.73 -22.87 32.68
CA GLY A 178 9.86 -23.62 33.57
C GLY A 178 10.68 -24.03 34.80
N ASP A 179 10.45 -23.37 35.93
CA ASP A 179 10.88 -23.88 37.22
C ASP A 179 9.99 -25.09 37.56
N GLN A 180 10.58 -26.27 37.47
CA GLN A 180 9.92 -27.54 37.79
C GLN A 180 9.40 -27.54 39.25
N GLY A 181 10.04 -26.77 40.16
CA GLY A 181 9.62 -26.64 41.55
C GLY A 181 8.31 -25.87 41.75
N ALA A 182 7.96 -24.94 40.84
CA ALA A 182 6.72 -24.17 40.93
C ALA A 182 5.48 -25.00 40.49
N LEU A 183 5.69 -26.01 39.64
CA LEU A 183 4.64 -26.91 39.15
C LEU A 183 4.26 -27.99 40.18
N GLU A 184 5.21 -28.41 41.02
CA GLU A 184 4.97 -29.40 42.08
C GLU A 184 4.27 -28.80 43.31
N ALA A 185 4.32 -27.47 43.50
CA ALA A 185 3.66 -26.79 44.63
C ALA A 185 2.14 -26.57 44.44
N ILE A 186 1.58 -26.96 43.29
CA ILE A 186 0.17 -26.80 42.94
C ILE A 186 -0.63 -28.10 43.16
N PHE A 187 0.04 -29.23 43.42
CA PHE A 187 -0.57 -30.54 43.72
C PHE A 187 -0.30 -30.98 45.16
#